data_AF-A0A9Q4KUQ6-F1
#
_entry.id   AF-A0A9Q4KUQ6-F1
#
_cell.length_a   1.000
_cell.length_b   1.000
_cell.length_c   1.000
_cell.angle_alpha   90.00
_cell.angle_beta   90.00
_cell.angle_gamma   90.00
#
_symmetry.space_group_name_H-M   'P 1'
#
loop_
_entity.id
_entity.type
_entity.pdbx_description
1 polymer ?
#
loop_
_entity_poly.entity_id
_entity_poly.type
_entity_poly.pdbx_seq_one_letter_code
_entity_poly.pdbx_strand_id
1 'polypeptide(L)'
;MEEYSPTLVLVGDDNSGKKKINYEKDFPGVEFYEPFGQITYWERQEFKTEIPADGTYFLVVMDEKNQSGKYSLAIGTIEDFSLVDFFTILPKAWIDTKLFVNDYNSITISILILMGFVIVPTLIVFRKKLLKHK
;
A
#
# COMPACT_ATOMS: atom_id res chain seq x y z
N MET A 1 -7.96 25.84 5.16
CA MET A 1 -7.65 24.49 4.62
C MET A 1 -7.53 23.46 5.74
N GLU A 2 -6.91 23.80 6.88
CA GLU A 2 -6.78 22.89 8.02
C GLU A 2 -8.15 22.35 8.50
N GLU A 3 -9.18 23.20 8.51
CA GLU A 3 -10.56 22.87 8.90
C GLU A 3 -11.40 22.12 7.83
N TYR A 4 -10.83 21.84 6.65
CA TYR A 4 -11.54 21.13 5.59
C TYR A 4 -11.92 19.72 6.06
N SER A 5 -13.23 19.42 6.10
CA SER A 5 -13.81 18.21 6.69
C SER A 5 -14.80 17.57 5.72
N PRO A 6 -14.30 16.93 4.65
CA PRO A 6 -15.18 16.27 3.71
C PRO A 6 -15.94 15.13 4.39
N THR A 7 -17.20 14.97 4.04
CA THR A 7 -18.07 13.85 4.37
C THR A 7 -17.94 12.77 3.29
N LEU A 8 -17.86 11.51 3.71
CA LEU A 8 -17.96 10.37 2.80
C LEU A 8 -19.38 9.84 2.77
N VAL A 9 -19.88 9.59 1.56
CA VAL A 9 -21.18 8.94 1.35
C VAL A 9 -20.98 7.74 0.44
N LEU A 10 -21.31 6.56 0.94
CA LEU A 10 -21.46 5.37 0.13
C LEU A 10 -22.92 5.25 -0.29
N VAL A 11 -23.18 5.01 -1.57
CA VAL A 11 -24.54 4.86 -2.11
C VAL A 11 -24.57 3.77 -3.18
N GLY A 12 -25.53 2.84 -3.10
CA GLY A 12 -25.80 1.88 -4.17
C GLY A 12 -26.49 2.56 -5.35
N ASP A 13 -26.31 2.02 -6.55
CA ASP A 13 -26.88 2.56 -7.79
C ASP A 13 -28.42 2.73 -7.75
N ASP A 14 -29.11 1.83 -7.05
CA ASP A 14 -30.55 1.86 -6.80
C ASP A 14 -30.97 2.78 -5.63
N ASN A 15 -30.06 3.64 -5.16
CA ASN A 15 -30.16 4.39 -3.90
C ASN A 15 -30.26 3.50 -2.64
N SER A 16 -30.04 2.19 -2.73
CA SER A 16 -29.95 1.34 -1.55
C SER A 16 -28.63 1.55 -0.80
N GLY A 17 -28.57 1.11 0.46
CA GLY A 17 -27.32 1.07 1.21
C GLY A 17 -26.66 2.43 1.49
N LYS A 18 -27.41 3.55 1.42
CA LYS A 18 -26.86 4.89 1.65
C LYS A 18 -26.29 5.00 3.07
N LYS A 19 -24.97 5.14 3.17
CA LYS A 19 -24.26 5.33 4.44
C LYS A 19 -23.44 6.60 4.39
N LYS A 20 -23.81 7.56 5.24
CA LYS A 20 -23.12 8.82 5.42
C LYS A 20 -22.16 8.71 6.61
N ILE A 21 -20.92 9.11 6.41
CA ILE A 21 -19.88 9.16 7.44
C ILE A 21 -19.39 10.61 7.53
N ASN A 22 -19.59 11.20 8.69
CA ASN A 22 -19.09 12.53 9.00
C ASN A 22 -17.69 12.43 9.60
N TYR A 23 -16.86 13.43 9.33
CA TYR A 23 -15.59 13.59 10.03
C TYR A 23 -15.84 14.21 11.41
N GLU A 24 -15.49 13.48 12.47
CA GLU A 24 -15.77 13.88 13.87
C GLU A 24 -14.51 14.21 14.68
N LYS A 25 -13.31 14.12 14.10
CA LYS A 25 -12.05 14.40 14.80
C LYS A 25 -11.73 15.90 14.81
N ASP A 26 -10.86 16.29 15.73
CA ASP A 26 -10.37 17.67 15.88
C ASP A 26 -9.45 18.11 14.73
N PHE A 27 -9.18 19.42 14.68
CA PHE A 27 -8.28 20.05 13.72
C PHE A 27 -7.06 20.69 14.41
N PRO A 28 -5.88 20.72 13.76
CA PRO A 28 -5.55 20.03 12.51
C PRO A 28 -5.51 18.51 12.69
N GLY A 29 -5.69 17.75 11.61
CA GLY A 29 -5.62 16.29 11.66
C GLY A 29 -4.22 15.79 12.00
N VAL A 30 -4.10 14.50 12.35
CA VAL A 30 -2.80 13.85 12.58
C VAL A 30 -2.04 13.76 11.25
N GLU A 31 -0.75 14.09 11.23
CA GLU A 31 0.07 13.97 10.03
C GLU A 31 0.50 12.53 9.76
N PHE A 32 0.45 12.13 8.50
CA PHE A 32 0.88 10.84 7.98
C PHE A 32 1.78 11.06 6.75
N TYR A 33 2.94 10.41 6.71
CA TYR A 33 3.87 10.48 5.57
C TYR A 33 3.66 9.31 4.60
N GLU A 34 3.41 9.63 3.33
CA GLU A 34 3.25 8.64 2.26
C GLU A 34 4.56 8.51 1.45
N PRO A 35 5.22 7.34 1.48
CA PRO A 35 6.61 7.19 1.05
C PRO A 35 6.84 7.15 -0.48
N PHE A 36 5.85 6.82 -1.30
CA PHE A 36 5.96 6.74 -2.76
C PHE A 36 5.72 8.10 -3.42
N GLY A 37 4.68 8.80 -2.99
CA GLY A 37 4.41 10.18 -3.41
C GLY A 37 5.33 11.19 -2.75
N GLN A 38 6.01 10.81 -1.65
CA GLN A 38 6.86 11.68 -0.84
C GLN A 38 6.10 12.91 -0.31
N ILE A 39 4.85 12.69 0.09
CA ILE A 39 3.92 13.74 0.53
C ILE A 39 3.43 13.42 1.94
N THR A 40 3.36 14.45 2.78
CA THR A 40 2.68 14.37 4.08
C THR A 40 1.22 14.79 3.93
N TYR A 41 0.31 13.96 4.43
CA TYR A 41 -1.12 14.20 4.47
C TYR A 41 -1.59 14.41 5.92
N TRP A 42 -2.68 15.14 6.10
CA TRP A 42 -3.46 15.04 7.33
C TRP A 42 -4.42 13.87 7.21
N GLU A 43 -4.31 12.91 8.12
CA GLU A 43 -5.24 11.82 8.27
C GLU A 43 -6.63 12.39 8.55
N ARG A 44 -7.60 11.95 7.76
CA ARG A 44 -9.00 12.33 7.92
C ARG A 44 -9.81 11.16 8.48
N GLN A 45 -10.66 10.57 7.65
CA GLN A 45 -11.55 9.49 8.05
C GLN A 45 -11.15 8.20 7.36
N GLU A 46 -11.13 7.13 8.14
CA GLU A 46 -11.08 5.77 7.67
C GLU A 46 -12.46 5.16 7.88
N PHE A 47 -12.93 4.41 6.89
CA PHE A 47 -14.19 3.72 6.99
C PHE A 47 -14.10 2.33 6.37
N LYS A 48 -14.41 1.32 7.18
CA LYS A 48 -14.54 -0.07 6.75
C LYS A 48 -15.99 -0.48 6.85
N THR A 49 -16.51 -1.08 5.79
CA THR A 49 -17.87 -1.62 5.76
C THR A 49 -17.94 -2.84 4.87
N GLU A 50 -18.88 -3.70 5.21
CA GLU A 50 -19.30 -4.77 4.31
C GLU A 50 -20.35 -4.22 3.36
N ILE A 51 -20.28 -4.66 2.12
CA ILE A 51 -21.24 -4.34 1.07
C ILE A 51 -22.41 -5.32 1.21
N PRO A 52 -23.66 -4.85 1.39
CA PRO A 52 -24.79 -5.71 1.78
C PRO A 52 -25.25 -6.66 0.67
N ALA A 53 -25.04 -6.29 -0.60
CA ALA A 53 -25.41 -7.09 -1.76
C ALA A 53 -24.50 -6.74 -2.95
N ASP A 54 -24.30 -7.71 -3.84
CA ASP A 54 -23.55 -7.50 -5.09
C ASP A 54 -24.21 -6.40 -5.94
N GLY A 55 -23.40 -5.49 -6.46
CA GLY A 55 -23.89 -4.38 -7.27
C GLY A 55 -22.85 -3.28 -7.42
N THR A 56 -23.27 -2.19 -8.08
CA THR A 56 -22.44 -0.99 -8.23
C THR A 56 -22.70 -0.02 -7.07
N TYR A 57 -21.62 0.41 -6.43
CA TYR A 57 -21.64 1.39 -5.37
C TYR A 57 -20.78 2.58 -5.74
N PHE A 58 -21.27 3.77 -5.40
CA PHE A 58 -20.58 5.03 -5.58
C PHE A 58 -20.09 5.53 -4.23
N LEU A 59 -18.82 5.91 -4.18
CA LEU A 59 -18.23 6.61 -3.05
C LEU A 59 -18.13 8.09 -3.42
N VAL A 60 -18.87 8.92 -2.68
CA VAL A 60 -18.96 10.37 -2.92
C VAL A 60 -18.26 11.10 -1.79
N VAL A 61 -17.32 11.97 -2.16
CA VAL A 61 -16.66 12.91 -1.25
C VAL A 61 -17.29 14.28 -1.42
N MET A 62 -17.87 14.84 -0.36
CA MET A 62 -18.55 16.14 -0.40
C MET A 62 -18.27 16.96 0.84
N ASP A 63 -18.32 18.29 0.74
CA ASP A 63 -18.22 19.17 1.90
C ASP A 63 -19.55 19.91 2.11
N GLU A 64 -20.18 19.67 3.26
CA GLU A 64 -21.50 20.26 3.55
C GLU A 64 -21.44 21.76 3.85
N LYS A 65 -20.24 22.26 4.16
CA LYS A 65 -19.96 23.68 4.42
C LYS A 65 -19.62 24.45 3.13
N ASN A 66 -19.71 23.79 1.97
CA ASN A 66 -19.38 24.34 0.65
C ASN A 66 -17.97 24.94 0.55
N GLN A 67 -17.01 24.36 1.29
CA GLN A 67 -15.61 24.72 1.27
C GLN A 67 -14.88 24.00 0.14
N SER A 68 -13.90 24.70 -0.45
CA SER A 68 -12.97 24.10 -1.40
C SER A 68 -11.73 23.59 -0.68
N GLY A 69 -11.30 22.39 -1.04
CA GLY A 69 -10.11 21.75 -0.47
C GLY A 69 -9.53 20.71 -1.42
N LYS A 70 -8.29 20.31 -1.17
CA LYS A 70 -7.67 19.15 -1.83
C LYS A 70 -7.80 17.96 -0.92
N TYR A 71 -8.07 16.79 -1.48
CA TYR A 71 -8.11 15.53 -0.76
C TYR A 71 -7.45 14.43 -1.57
N SER A 72 -6.96 13.41 -0.87
CA SER A 72 -6.57 12.13 -1.45
C SER A 72 -7.52 11.06 -0.90
N LEU A 73 -7.99 10.16 -1.77
CA LEU A 73 -8.87 9.07 -1.40
C LEU A 73 -8.21 7.76 -1.83
N ALA A 74 -7.99 6.89 -0.86
CA ALA A 74 -7.56 5.52 -1.10
C ALA A 74 -8.71 4.56 -0.75
N ILE A 75 -8.90 3.53 -1.56
CA ILE A 75 -9.84 2.43 -1.33
C ILE A 75 -9.07 1.13 -1.19
N GLY A 76 -9.56 0.22 -0.35
CA GLY A 76 -8.93 -1.07 -0.09
C GLY A 76 -8.55 -1.25 1.37
N THR A 77 -7.57 -2.11 1.62
CA THR A 77 -7.00 -2.35 2.95
C THR A 77 -5.86 -1.39 3.21
N ILE A 78 -5.73 -0.88 4.43
CA ILE A 78 -4.59 -0.05 4.83
C ILE A 78 -3.31 -0.89 4.74
N GLU A 79 -2.31 -0.32 4.08
CA GLU A 79 -0.96 -0.87 3.97
C GLU A 79 -0.08 -0.18 5.03
N ASP A 80 0.39 -0.95 6.02
CA ASP A 80 1.24 -0.43 7.12
C ASP A 80 2.70 -0.25 6.68
N PHE A 81 3.07 -0.76 5.49
CA PHE A 81 4.43 -0.73 4.90
C PHE A 81 5.56 -0.93 5.92
N SER A 82 5.30 -1.78 6.91
CA SER A 82 6.25 -2.02 7.98
C SER A 82 7.50 -2.68 7.41
N LEU A 83 8.61 -2.65 8.16
CA LEU A 83 9.81 -3.42 7.77
C LEU A 83 9.47 -4.91 7.55
N VAL A 84 8.48 -5.44 8.29
CA VAL A 84 8.01 -6.81 8.11
C VAL A 84 7.31 -6.98 6.76
N ASP A 85 6.46 -6.02 6.36
CA ASP A 85 5.77 -6.04 5.06
C ASP A 85 6.75 -5.93 3.90
N PHE A 86 7.84 -5.17 4.07
CA PHE A 86 8.89 -5.03 3.07
C PHE A 86 9.57 -6.37 2.74
N PHE A 87 9.71 -7.27 3.72
CA PHE A 87 10.33 -8.58 3.52
C PHE A 87 9.33 -9.72 3.31
N THR A 88 8.02 -9.49 3.50
CA THR A 88 6.98 -10.52 3.33
C THR A 88 6.07 -10.23 2.13
N ILE A 89 5.45 -9.06 2.08
CA ILE A 89 4.46 -8.68 1.06
C ILE A 89 5.15 -8.34 -0.26
N LEU A 90 6.17 -7.48 -0.25
CA LEU A 90 6.80 -7.01 -1.49
C LEU A 90 7.45 -8.14 -2.31
N PRO A 91 8.22 -9.08 -1.72
CA PRO A 91 8.81 -10.18 -2.49
C PRO A 91 7.72 -11.08 -3.08
N LYS A 92 6.66 -11.36 -2.32
CA LYS A 92 5.52 -12.15 -2.79
C LYS A 92 4.80 -11.45 -3.95
N ALA A 93 4.44 -10.17 -3.79
CA ALA A 93 3.76 -9.39 -4.81
C ALA A 93 4.58 -9.29 -6.10
N TRP A 94 5.90 -9.13 -5.99
CA TRP A 94 6.81 -9.14 -7.15
C TRP A 94 6.77 -10.49 -7.87
N ILE A 95 6.87 -11.62 -7.15
CA ILE A 95 6.80 -12.97 -7.75
C ILE A 95 5.44 -13.20 -8.41
N ASP A 96 4.34 -12.90 -7.71
CA ASP A 96 2.97 -13.08 -8.21
C ASP A 96 2.77 -12.29 -9.51
N THR A 97 3.27 -11.04 -9.56
CA THR A 97 3.22 -10.21 -10.76
C THR A 97 3.99 -10.84 -11.92
N LYS A 98 5.19 -11.36 -11.66
CA LYS A 98 6.02 -12.02 -12.69
C LYS A 98 5.37 -13.29 -13.22
N LEU A 99 4.73 -14.07 -12.36
CA LEU A 99 3.97 -15.26 -12.78
C LEU A 99 2.74 -14.87 -13.61
N PHE A 100 1.99 -13.85 -13.18
CA PHE A 100 0.81 -13.36 -13.90
C PHE A 100 1.12 -12.91 -15.32
N VAL A 101 2.25 -12.21 -15.52
CA VAL A 101 2.70 -11.75 -16.84
C VAL A 101 3.58 -12.76 -17.59
N ASN A 102 3.72 -14.00 -17.07
CA ASN A 102 4.53 -15.09 -17.65
C ASN A 102 6.03 -14.76 -17.84
N ASP A 103 6.59 -13.90 -17.00
CA ASP A 103 8.01 -13.48 -17.05
C ASP A 103 8.88 -14.36 -16.14
N TYR A 104 9.09 -15.60 -16.56
CA TYR A 104 9.90 -16.58 -15.81
C TYR A 104 11.41 -16.30 -15.84
N ASN A 105 11.87 -15.57 -16.86
CA ASN A 105 13.28 -15.19 -17.00
C ASN A 105 13.70 -14.26 -15.86
N SER A 106 12.89 -13.25 -15.53
CA SER A 106 13.17 -12.36 -14.40
C SER A 106 13.26 -13.13 -13.07
N ILE A 107 12.35 -14.08 -12.83
CA ILE A 107 12.38 -14.92 -11.61
C ILE A 107 13.69 -15.73 -11.56
N THR A 108 14.05 -16.36 -12.67
CA THR A 108 15.28 -17.18 -12.76
C THR A 108 16.53 -16.35 -12.49
N ILE A 109 16.63 -15.15 -13.11
CA ILE A 109 17.76 -14.23 -12.90
C ILE A 109 17.84 -13.81 -11.43
N SER A 110 16.72 -13.47 -10.79
CA SER A 110 16.70 -13.11 -9.37
C SER A 110 17.21 -14.23 -8.47
N ILE A 111 16.82 -15.49 -8.75
CA ILE A 111 17.33 -16.66 -8.02
C ILE A 111 18.84 -16.82 -8.22
N LEU A 112 19.33 -16.67 -9.45
CA LEU A 112 20.77 -16.75 -9.75
C LEU A 112 21.58 -15.67 -9.03
N ILE A 113 21.04 -14.44 -8.95
CA ILE A 113 21.66 -13.33 -8.20
C ILE A 113 21.74 -13.69 -6.71
N LEU A 114 20.65 -14.16 -6.10
CA LEU A 114 20.61 -14.57 -4.69
C LEU A 114 21.58 -15.72 -4.40
N MET A 115 21.63 -16.73 -5.27
CA MET A 115 22.61 -17.82 -5.18
C MET A 115 24.04 -17.28 -5.29
N GLY A 116 24.29 -16.34 -6.20
CA GLY A 116 25.59 -15.69 -6.37
C GLY A 116 26.09 -15.00 -5.09
N PHE A 117 25.19 -14.32 -4.37
CA PHE A 117 25.52 -13.69 -3.09
C PHE A 117 25.98 -14.68 -2.01
N VAL A 118 25.56 -15.94 -2.07
CA VAL A 118 25.99 -16.99 -1.12
C VAL A 118 27.23 -17.73 -1.63
N ILE A 119 27.26 -18.06 -2.92
CA ILE A 119 28.33 -18.88 -3.53
C ILE A 119 29.63 -18.09 -3.62
N VAL A 120 29.60 -16.81 -3.98
CA VAL A 120 30.84 -16.03 -4.18
C VAL A 120 31.62 -15.86 -2.86
N PRO A 121 31.03 -15.44 -1.72
CA PRO A 121 31.76 -15.33 -0.46
C PRO A 121 32.28 -16.67 0.05
N THR A 122 31.48 -17.74 -0.07
CA THR A 122 31.90 -19.08 0.36
C THR A 122 33.10 -19.58 -0.43
N LEU A 123 33.11 -19.39 -1.76
CA LEU A 123 34.26 -19.71 -2.60
C LEU A 123 35.50 -18.87 -2.27
N ILE A 124 35.33 -17.57 -1.98
CA ILE A 124 36.44 -16.69 -1.57
C ILE A 124 37.06 -17.18 -0.26
N VAL A 125 36.24 -17.51 0.75
CA VAL A 125 36.71 -18.02 2.04
C VAL A 125 37.41 -19.37 1.86
N PHE A 126 36.83 -20.28 1.07
CA PHE A 126 37.41 -21.58 0.80
C PHE A 126 38.76 -21.48 0.09
N ARG A 127 38.86 -20.62 -0.93
CA ARG A 127 40.11 -20.34 -1.64
C ARG A 127 41.19 -19.78 -0.72
N LYS A 128 40.84 -18.83 0.17
CA LYS A 128 41.78 -18.27 1.15
C LYS A 128 42.30 -19.34 2.12
N LYS A 129 41.46 -20.29 2.56
CA LYS A 129 41.88 -21.40 3.42
C LYS A 129 42.84 -22.36 2.70
N LEU A 130 42.54 -22.71 1.45
CA LEU A 130 43.40 -23.57 0.61
C LEU A 130 44.80 -22.98 0.40
N LEU A 131 44.89 -21.67 0.14
CA LEU A 131 46.17 -20.98 -0.04
C LEU A 131 47.00 -20.84 1.24
N LYS A 132 46.39 -20.96 2.43
CA LYS A 132 47.08 -20.87 3.72
C LYS A 132 47.68 -22.20 4.20
N HIS A 133 47.22 -23.31 3.62
CA HIS A 133 47.71 -24.67 3.92
C HIS A 133 48.68 -25.22 2.86
N LYS A 134 49.08 -24.39 1.90
CA LYS A 134 50.10 -24.69 0.90
C LYS A 134 51.33 -23.83 1.17
#